data_AF-A0A2Z6PFI1-F1
#
_entry.id   AF-A0A2Z6PFI1-F1
#
_cell.length_a   1.000
_cell.length_b   1.000
_cell.length_c   1.000
_cell.angle_alpha   90.00
_cell.angle_beta   90.00
_cell.angle_gamma   90.00
#
_symmetry.space_group_name_H-M   'P 1'
#
loop_
_entity.id
_entity.type
_entity.pdbx_description
1 polymer ?
#
loop_
_entity_poly.entity_id
_entity_poly.type
_entity_poly.pdbx_seq_one_letter_code
_entity_poly.pdbx_strand_id
1 'polypeptide(L)'
;MAIKTPFQLLMLLGVVFLASSSVCVSSRRSDQDQENPFLLKSNHFQTLFENENGHIRLLQRFDKRSKIFENLQNYRLLEYNSKPHTLFLPKHNDADFILAVLSGKAILTVLKSNDRNSFNLERGDTIKLPAGTIAYLANRDDKEDLRVLDLAIPINRPGQVQSFLLSGSENQQSFLSGFSKNILEASFNADYEEIERVLIEEHQKESQHRRDLRDRRRQESQEANVIVKVSREQIEELNHLTWKTANLSIPTSHPVAVSASSNLYLVGFGINAENNQRNFLAGEEDNVISQIHRSVKELAFPGSAQQVDRLLKNQKQSYFANAQPQQREEESQRKRGHISSILEGF
;
A
#
# COMPACT_ATOMS: atom_id res chain seq x y z
N MET A 1 -58.19 31.07 -24.31
CA MET A 1 -56.97 30.34 -24.71
C MET A 1 -55.83 30.80 -23.80
N ALA A 2 -55.03 29.94 -23.15
CA ALA A 2 -54.29 28.76 -23.63
C ALA A 2 -53.01 29.18 -24.38
N ILE A 3 -51.79 28.76 -24.02
CA ILE A 3 -51.33 27.72 -23.06
C ILE A 3 -50.09 28.19 -22.25
N LYS A 4 -49.82 27.55 -21.12
CA LYS A 4 -48.65 27.76 -20.25
C LYS A 4 -47.44 26.91 -20.68
N THR A 5 -46.22 27.41 -20.41
CA THR A 5 -44.96 26.72 -19.97
C THR A 5 -44.81 25.19 -20.17
N PRO A 6 -43.60 24.65 -20.51
CA PRO A 6 -42.36 25.03 -19.78
C PRO A 6 -41.01 25.02 -20.55
N PHE A 7 -40.06 25.83 -20.04
CA PHE A 7 -38.63 25.77 -20.38
C PHE A 7 -37.76 25.26 -19.21
N GLN A 8 -38.36 24.55 -18.23
CA GLN A 8 -37.71 24.20 -16.96
C GLN A 8 -37.20 22.75 -16.84
N LEU A 9 -37.36 21.91 -17.87
CA LEU A 9 -37.08 20.47 -17.74
C LEU A 9 -35.59 20.09 -17.84
N LEU A 10 -34.73 20.94 -18.42
CA LEU A 10 -33.35 20.56 -18.76
C LEU A 10 -32.33 20.74 -17.60
N MET A 11 -32.64 21.56 -16.60
CA MET A 11 -31.73 21.81 -15.46
C MET A 11 -31.89 20.81 -14.31
N LEU A 12 -32.76 19.80 -14.45
CA LEU A 12 -33.10 18.87 -13.36
C LEU A 12 -32.37 17.52 -13.41
N LEU A 13 -31.61 17.22 -14.47
CA LEU A 13 -30.78 16.00 -14.57
C LEU A 13 -29.42 16.12 -13.86
N GLY A 14 -28.95 17.32 -13.52
CA GLY A 14 -27.58 17.56 -13.06
C GLY A 14 -27.28 17.26 -11.58
N VAL A 15 -28.29 16.93 -10.76
CA VAL A 15 -28.16 16.94 -9.28
C VAL A 15 -28.38 15.56 -8.63
N VAL A 16 -28.88 14.57 -9.38
CA VAL A 16 -29.31 13.27 -8.80
C VAL A 16 -28.14 12.31 -8.50
N PHE A 17 -26.95 12.56 -9.07
CA PHE A 17 -25.80 11.62 -9.02
C PHE A 17 -24.79 11.85 -7.87
N LEU A 18 -25.21 12.47 -6.76
CA LEU A 18 -24.40 12.58 -5.52
C LEU A 18 -24.90 11.67 -4.37
N ALA A 19 -25.76 10.69 -4.68
CA ALA A 19 -26.13 9.62 -3.75
C ALA A 19 -25.42 8.30 -4.11
N SER A 20 -25.17 7.48 -3.07
CA SER A 20 -24.86 6.04 -3.17
C SER A 20 -23.45 5.57 -3.60
N SER A 21 -22.38 6.08 -2.97
CA SER A 21 -21.16 5.28 -2.71
C SER A 21 -20.18 5.86 -1.67
N SER A 22 -20.67 6.36 -0.52
CA SER A 22 -19.77 6.70 0.60
C SER A 22 -19.17 5.42 1.20
N VAL A 23 -17.87 5.20 1.02
CA VAL A 23 -17.17 4.00 1.53
C VAL A 23 -16.82 4.19 3.02
N CYS A 24 -17.83 4.04 3.88
CA CYS A 24 -17.63 3.96 5.32
C CYS A 24 -16.98 2.62 5.69
N VAL A 25 -15.67 2.63 5.98
CA VAL A 25 -14.97 1.46 6.53
C VAL A 25 -15.39 1.25 7.99
N SER A 26 -16.49 0.53 8.19
CA SER A 26 -16.99 0.10 9.49
C SER A 26 -17.04 -1.43 9.54
N SER A 27 -16.43 -2.02 10.58
CA SER A 27 -16.39 -3.48 10.74
C SER A 27 -17.73 -4.03 11.26
N ARG A 28 -18.73 -4.06 10.39
CA ARG A 28 -19.99 -4.79 10.60
C ARG A 28 -20.13 -5.86 9.52
N ARG A 29 -20.25 -7.10 9.98
CA ARG A 29 -20.40 -8.30 9.15
C ARG A 29 -21.85 -8.35 8.63
N SER A 30 -22.02 -8.22 7.33
CA SER A 30 -23.29 -8.40 6.63
C SER A 30 -23.08 -9.40 5.50
N ASP A 31 -23.63 -10.61 5.65
CA ASP A 31 -23.29 -11.74 4.79
C ASP A 31 -23.99 -11.68 3.41
N GLN A 32 -23.49 -10.81 2.54
CA GLN A 32 -23.69 -10.82 1.08
C GLN A 32 -22.40 -10.28 0.42
N ASP A 33 -21.44 -11.18 0.15
CA ASP A 33 -20.14 -10.85 -0.48
C ASP A 33 -20.28 -10.50 -1.97
N GLN A 34 -20.88 -9.34 -2.27
CA GLN A 34 -20.35 -8.53 -3.36
C GLN A 34 -19.04 -7.93 -2.87
N GLU A 35 -17.92 -8.56 -3.22
CA GLU A 35 -16.61 -8.10 -2.78
C GLU A 35 -16.36 -6.64 -3.19
N ASN A 36 -16.29 -5.76 -2.20
CA ASN A 36 -16.05 -4.33 -2.38
C ASN A 36 -14.80 -4.11 -3.27
N PRO A 37 -14.94 -3.53 -4.48
CA PRO A 37 -13.85 -3.45 -5.46
C PRO A 37 -12.71 -2.55 -4.99
N PHE A 38 -12.97 -1.63 -4.05
CA PHE A 38 -11.96 -0.74 -3.45
C PHE A 38 -11.08 -1.45 -2.40
N LEU A 39 -11.54 -2.58 -1.85
CA LEU A 39 -10.90 -3.26 -0.71
C LEU A 39 -10.00 -4.43 -1.15
N LEU A 40 -8.71 -4.12 -1.37
CA LEU A 40 -7.71 -5.11 -1.74
C LEU A 40 -7.04 -5.75 -0.50
N LYS A 41 -7.77 -6.71 0.10
CA LYS A 41 -7.34 -7.60 1.18
C LYS A 41 -6.01 -8.33 0.88
N SER A 42 -5.30 -8.79 1.92
CA SER A 42 -3.97 -9.43 1.80
C SER A 42 -3.96 -10.71 0.93
N ASN A 43 -5.08 -11.44 0.86
CA ASN A 43 -5.23 -12.63 0.01
C ASN A 43 -5.35 -12.32 -1.50
N HIS A 44 -5.28 -11.05 -1.90
CA HIS A 44 -5.19 -10.63 -3.31
C HIS A 44 -3.74 -10.37 -3.75
N PHE A 45 -2.78 -10.58 -2.87
CA PHE A 45 -1.37 -10.65 -3.24
C PHE A 45 -1.01 -12.07 -3.70
N GLN A 46 -0.32 -12.16 -4.83
CA GLN A 46 0.38 -13.35 -5.26
C GLN A 46 1.81 -13.31 -4.70
N THR A 47 2.27 -14.37 -4.04
CA THR A 47 3.69 -14.56 -3.73
C THR A 47 4.48 -14.71 -5.04
N LEU A 48 5.51 -13.88 -5.20
CA LEU A 48 6.52 -13.97 -6.27
C LEU A 48 7.79 -14.70 -5.80
N PHE A 49 8.07 -14.63 -4.51
CA PHE A 49 9.16 -15.31 -3.83
C PHE A 49 8.82 -15.47 -2.35
N GLU A 50 9.07 -16.61 -1.72
CA GLU A 50 8.97 -16.80 -0.26
C GLU A 50 9.90 -17.91 0.25
N ASN A 51 10.76 -17.56 1.21
CA ASN A 51 11.63 -18.51 1.91
C ASN A 51 11.68 -18.24 3.43
N GLU A 52 12.53 -18.95 4.16
CA GLU A 52 12.65 -18.80 5.61
C GLU A 52 13.19 -17.43 6.05
N ASN A 53 13.68 -16.60 5.12
CA ASN A 53 14.22 -15.26 5.36
C ASN A 53 13.25 -14.12 4.98
N GLY A 54 12.19 -14.36 4.21
CA GLY A 54 11.21 -13.33 3.84
C GLY A 54 10.34 -13.69 2.63
N HIS A 55 9.57 -12.72 2.14
CA HIS A 55 8.76 -12.85 0.93
C HIS A 55 8.71 -11.57 0.09
N ILE A 56 8.45 -11.74 -1.21
CA ILE A 56 8.05 -10.70 -2.15
C ILE A 56 6.64 -11.04 -2.63
N ARG A 57 5.69 -10.14 -2.41
CA ARG A 57 4.27 -10.33 -2.74
C ARG A 57 3.79 -9.22 -3.66
N LEU A 58 3.15 -9.60 -4.78
CA LEU A 58 2.65 -8.69 -5.82
C LEU A 58 1.12 -8.62 -5.79
N LEU A 59 0.56 -7.43 -5.62
CA LEU A 59 -0.90 -7.25 -5.60
C LEU A 59 -1.52 -7.53 -6.99
N GLN A 60 -2.68 -8.18 -6.99
CA GLN A 60 -3.55 -8.30 -8.16
C GLN A 60 -3.75 -6.94 -8.86
N ARG A 61 -3.66 -6.93 -10.19
CA ARG A 61 -3.97 -5.78 -11.04
C ARG A 61 -5.30 -5.12 -10.66
N PHE A 62 -5.31 -3.82 -10.39
CA PHE A 62 -6.50 -3.08 -9.97
C PHE A 62 -7.66 -3.21 -10.97
N ASP A 63 -7.36 -3.10 -12.26
CA ASP A 63 -8.30 -3.23 -13.38
C ASP A 63 -8.96 -4.63 -13.47
N LYS A 64 -8.41 -5.67 -12.84
CA LYS A 64 -9.05 -7.00 -12.78
C LYS A 64 -10.25 -7.07 -11.83
N ARG A 65 -10.40 -6.13 -10.88
CA ARG A 65 -11.56 -6.11 -9.95
C ARG A 65 -12.72 -5.27 -10.44
N SER A 66 -12.46 -4.17 -11.14
CA SER A 66 -13.52 -3.33 -11.73
C SER A 66 -12.95 -2.37 -12.77
N LYS A 67 -13.76 -2.05 -13.78
CA LYS A 67 -13.46 -1.08 -14.84
C LYS A 67 -13.20 0.34 -14.31
N ILE A 68 -13.68 0.66 -13.13
CA ILE A 68 -13.42 1.95 -12.45
C ILE A 68 -11.93 2.18 -12.14
N PHE A 69 -11.08 1.16 -12.31
CA PHE A 69 -9.63 1.22 -12.16
C PHE A 69 -8.86 1.04 -13.49
N GLU A 70 -9.51 1.20 -14.66
CA GLU A 70 -8.81 1.17 -15.96
C GLU A 70 -7.71 2.25 -16.06
N ASN A 71 -7.83 3.36 -15.33
CA ASN A 71 -6.78 4.37 -15.16
C ASN A 71 -5.59 3.90 -14.29
N LEU A 72 -5.78 2.89 -13.45
CA LEU A 72 -4.74 2.30 -12.60
C LEU A 72 -4.03 1.09 -13.26
N GLN A 73 -4.36 0.74 -14.51
CA GLN A 73 -3.87 -0.48 -15.17
C GLN A 73 -2.34 -0.59 -15.29
N ASN A 74 -1.62 0.55 -15.33
CA ASN A 74 -0.15 0.59 -15.34
C ASN A 74 0.49 0.86 -13.98
N TYR A 75 -0.25 0.66 -12.89
CA TYR A 75 0.28 0.77 -11.53
C TYR A 75 0.18 -0.58 -10.84
N ARG A 76 1.29 -1.07 -10.30
CA ARG A 76 1.35 -2.31 -9.50
C ARG A 76 1.87 -1.99 -8.12
N LEU A 77 1.45 -2.77 -7.12
CA LEU A 77 1.87 -2.62 -5.74
C LEU A 77 2.62 -3.89 -5.32
N LEU A 78 3.87 -3.76 -4.89
CA LEU A 78 4.65 -4.87 -4.35
C LEU A 78 4.87 -4.64 -2.85
N GLU A 79 4.64 -5.68 -2.05
CA GLU A 79 5.02 -5.74 -0.65
C GLU A 79 6.25 -6.65 -0.51
N TYR A 80 7.34 -6.12 0.03
CA TYR A 80 8.52 -6.87 0.40
C TYR A 80 8.56 -6.99 1.92
N ASN A 81 8.88 -8.19 2.41
CA ASN A 81 9.15 -8.42 3.82
C ASN A 81 10.40 -9.29 3.96
N SER A 82 11.31 -8.93 4.86
CA SER A 82 12.44 -9.78 5.21
C SER A 82 12.80 -9.68 6.68
N LYS A 83 13.24 -10.81 7.24
CA LYS A 83 13.64 -10.96 8.63
C LYS A 83 14.94 -10.19 8.95
N PRO A 84 15.27 -10.02 10.23
CA PRO A 84 16.61 -9.68 10.69
C PRO A 84 17.75 -10.32 9.88
N HIS A 85 18.80 -9.53 9.62
CA HIS A 85 20.04 -9.95 8.96
C HIS A 85 19.88 -10.53 7.54
N THR A 86 19.15 -9.85 6.65
CA THR A 86 18.83 -10.33 5.29
C THR A 86 19.20 -9.35 4.18
N LEU A 87 19.45 -9.89 2.99
CA LEU A 87 19.78 -9.16 1.76
C LEU A 87 18.90 -9.66 0.61
N PHE A 88 18.14 -8.74 -0.01
CA PHE A 88 17.56 -8.95 -1.33
C PHE A 88 18.67 -8.80 -2.37
N LEU A 89 18.91 -9.85 -3.18
CA LEU A 89 20.06 -9.87 -4.09
C LEU A 89 20.01 -8.80 -5.22
N PRO A 90 21.17 -8.38 -5.76
CA PRO A 90 21.24 -7.36 -6.81
C PRO A 90 20.41 -7.70 -8.04
N LYS A 91 19.43 -6.84 -8.35
CA LYS A 91 18.56 -6.96 -9.52
C LYS A 91 18.23 -5.60 -10.13
N HIS A 92 17.83 -5.59 -11.40
CA HIS A 92 17.09 -4.49 -12.01
C HIS A 92 15.69 -4.95 -12.44
N ASN A 93 14.85 -4.00 -12.84
CA ASN A 93 13.45 -4.26 -13.22
C ASN A 93 13.02 -3.31 -14.35
N ASP A 94 12.01 -3.68 -15.12
CA ASP A 94 11.45 -2.85 -16.20
C ASP A 94 10.31 -1.92 -15.77
N ALA A 95 10.41 -1.40 -14.54
CA ALA A 95 9.48 -0.45 -13.96
C ALA A 95 10.23 0.63 -13.18
N ASP A 96 9.74 1.87 -13.25
CA ASP A 96 10.05 2.88 -12.24
C ASP A 96 9.39 2.44 -10.94
N PHE A 97 10.10 2.52 -9.81
CA PHE A 97 9.50 2.34 -8.49
C PHE A 97 9.50 3.64 -7.69
N ILE A 98 8.45 3.84 -6.90
CA ILE A 98 8.49 4.70 -5.72
C ILE A 98 8.42 3.76 -4.51
N LEU A 99 9.57 3.56 -3.88
CA LEU A 99 9.76 2.71 -2.71
C LEU A 99 9.37 3.49 -1.46
N ALA A 100 8.65 2.85 -0.52
CA ALA A 100 8.28 3.42 0.78
C ALA A 100 8.51 2.41 1.93
N VAL A 101 9.22 2.81 2.98
CA VAL A 101 9.47 1.94 4.15
C VAL A 101 8.29 2.03 5.13
N LEU A 102 7.55 0.93 5.30
CA LEU A 102 6.37 0.87 6.18
C LEU A 102 6.73 0.57 7.65
N SER A 103 7.71 -0.31 7.83
CA SER A 103 8.41 -0.63 9.09
C SER A 103 9.78 -1.19 8.73
N GLY A 104 10.72 -1.21 9.66
CA GLY A 104 12.10 -1.57 9.39
C GLY A 104 13.00 -0.37 9.16
N LYS A 105 14.28 -0.71 9.08
CA LYS A 105 15.33 0.09 8.48
C LYS A 105 15.93 -0.71 7.34
N ALA A 106 16.27 -0.04 6.25
CA ALA A 106 16.90 -0.68 5.11
C ALA A 106 18.14 0.10 4.68
N ILE A 107 19.17 -0.61 4.24
CA ILE A 107 20.21 0.00 3.41
C ILE A 107 19.92 -0.37 1.96
N LEU A 108 19.46 0.61 1.19
CA LEU A 108 19.29 0.52 -0.25
C LEU A 108 20.59 0.94 -0.91
N THR A 109 21.22 0.06 -1.70
CA THR A 109 22.39 0.43 -2.50
C THR A 109 22.08 0.34 -3.97
N VAL A 110 22.28 1.48 -4.66
CA VAL A 110 22.12 1.65 -6.11
C VAL A 110 23.50 1.59 -6.77
N LEU A 111 23.65 0.72 -7.77
CA LEU A 111 24.87 0.60 -8.55
C LEU A 111 24.85 1.53 -9.77
N LYS A 112 26.02 2.09 -10.09
CA LYS A 112 26.31 2.86 -11.31
C LYS A 112 27.54 2.25 -11.99
N SER A 113 27.83 2.68 -13.22
CA SER A 113 28.90 2.11 -14.05
C SER A 113 30.30 2.08 -13.45
N ASN A 114 30.62 2.93 -12.46
CA ASN A 114 31.91 2.97 -11.75
C ASN A 114 31.78 3.34 -10.25
N ASP A 115 30.57 3.29 -9.67
CA ASP A 115 30.25 3.89 -8.37
C ASP A 115 29.01 3.22 -7.73
N ARG A 116 28.79 3.42 -6.43
CA ARG A 116 27.56 2.98 -5.73
C ARG A 116 27.07 4.02 -4.72
N ASN A 117 25.78 4.31 -4.75
CA ASN A 117 25.13 5.13 -3.72
C ASN A 117 24.38 4.21 -2.74
N SER A 118 24.80 4.21 -1.48
CA SER A 118 24.06 3.59 -0.39
C SER A 118 23.23 4.65 0.34
N PHE A 119 21.97 4.33 0.62
CA PHE A 119 21.02 5.15 1.34
C PHE A 119 20.50 4.36 2.54
N ASN A 120 20.66 4.91 3.74
CA ASN A 120 19.98 4.41 4.92
C ASN A 120 18.55 4.97 4.90
N LEU A 121 17.56 4.09 4.95
CA LEU A 121 16.14 4.41 4.90
C LEU A 121 15.49 3.93 6.19
N GLU A 122 14.80 4.82 6.91
CA GLU A 122 14.01 4.50 8.09
C GLU A 122 12.50 4.55 7.78
N ARG A 123 11.67 4.12 8.74
CA ARG A 123 10.22 4.07 8.58
C ARG A 123 9.63 5.45 8.20
N GLY A 124 8.97 5.49 7.05
CA GLY A 124 8.37 6.69 6.46
C GLY A 124 9.19 7.31 5.33
N ASP A 125 10.46 6.92 5.15
CA ASP A 125 11.27 7.37 4.01
C ASP A 125 10.73 6.81 2.70
N THR A 126 10.87 7.62 1.65
CA THR A 126 10.50 7.25 0.28
C THR A 126 11.58 7.65 -0.71
N ILE A 127 11.78 6.84 -1.76
CA ILE A 127 12.79 7.09 -2.79
C ILE A 127 12.31 6.58 -4.15
N LYS A 128 12.60 7.35 -5.21
CA LYS A 128 12.38 6.90 -6.58
C LYS A 128 13.59 6.08 -7.06
N LEU A 129 13.33 4.88 -7.57
CA LEU A 129 14.27 4.07 -8.33
C LEU A 129 13.84 4.04 -9.80
N PRO A 130 14.61 4.62 -10.73
CA PRO A 130 14.31 4.54 -12.16
C PRO A 130 14.35 3.11 -12.71
N ALA A 131 13.55 2.82 -13.73
CA ALA A 131 13.61 1.56 -14.48
C ALA A 131 15.04 1.25 -14.98
N GLY A 132 15.42 -0.03 -14.99
CA GLY A 132 16.77 -0.48 -15.34
C GLY A 132 17.85 -0.24 -14.28
N THR A 133 17.56 0.49 -13.20
CA THR A 133 18.51 0.66 -12.09
C THR A 133 18.79 -0.68 -11.42
N ILE A 134 20.07 -1.06 -11.34
CA ILE A 134 20.51 -2.21 -10.54
C ILE A 134 20.64 -1.76 -9.08
N ALA A 135 19.92 -2.43 -8.19
CA ALA A 135 19.99 -2.17 -6.76
C ALA A 135 19.88 -3.45 -5.92
N TYR A 136 20.35 -3.36 -4.67
CA TYR A 136 20.12 -4.34 -3.62
C TYR A 136 19.65 -3.67 -2.33
N LEU A 137 18.94 -4.41 -1.49
CA LEU A 137 18.29 -3.91 -0.28
C LEU A 137 18.63 -4.82 0.90
N ALA A 138 19.19 -4.27 1.98
CA ALA A 138 19.57 -5.04 3.17
C ALA A 138 18.76 -4.63 4.40
N ASN A 139 18.17 -5.61 5.08
CA ASN A 139 17.71 -5.47 6.47
C ASN A 139 18.83 -5.96 7.39
N ARG A 140 19.54 -5.03 8.06
CA ARG A 140 20.70 -5.37 8.91
C ARG A 140 20.31 -5.64 10.36
N ASP A 141 19.10 -5.27 10.76
CA ASP A 141 18.56 -5.35 12.12
C ASP A 141 18.70 -6.74 12.76
N ASP A 142 18.89 -6.82 14.08
CA ASP A 142 18.83 -8.05 14.88
C ASP A 142 17.40 -8.54 15.15
N LYS A 143 16.40 -7.63 15.11
CA LYS A 143 15.05 -7.89 15.67
C LYS A 143 13.89 -7.38 14.81
N GLU A 144 14.06 -6.35 14.00
CA GLU A 144 13.03 -5.89 13.07
C GLU A 144 12.92 -6.74 11.81
N ASP A 145 11.71 -7.18 11.47
CA ASP A 145 11.39 -7.55 10.09
C ASP A 145 11.15 -6.27 9.27
N LEU A 146 11.98 -6.04 8.25
CA LEU A 146 11.80 -4.97 7.28
C LEU A 146 10.51 -5.20 6.49
N ARG A 147 9.73 -4.14 6.25
CA ARG A 147 8.54 -4.15 5.40
C ARG A 147 8.48 -2.91 4.52
N VAL A 148 8.53 -3.14 3.21
CA VAL A 148 8.62 -2.11 2.17
C VAL A 148 7.47 -2.26 1.18
N LEU A 149 6.99 -1.12 0.69
CA LEU A 149 5.89 -1.02 -0.27
C LEU A 149 6.37 -0.24 -1.49
N ASP A 150 6.48 -0.91 -2.63
CA ASP A 150 6.82 -0.26 -3.90
C ASP A 150 5.54 -0.01 -4.70
N LEU A 151 5.33 1.26 -5.10
CA LEU A 151 4.51 1.56 -6.27
C LEU A 151 5.36 1.38 -7.53
N ALA A 152 5.05 0.38 -8.34
CA ALA A 152 5.71 0.10 -9.60
C ALA A 152 4.94 0.65 -10.79
N ILE A 153 5.66 1.26 -11.72
CA ILE A 153 5.17 1.86 -12.97
C ILE A 153 5.96 1.23 -14.14
N PRO A 154 5.49 0.12 -14.72
CA PRO A 154 6.12 -0.52 -15.87
C PRO A 154 6.34 0.41 -17.06
N ILE A 155 7.51 0.30 -17.69
CA ILE A 155 7.86 1.05 -18.91
C ILE A 155 7.65 0.22 -20.19
N ASN A 156 7.76 -1.11 -20.13
CA ASN A 156 7.66 -1.98 -21.30
C ASN A 156 6.22 -2.42 -21.63
N ARG A 157 5.48 -2.92 -20.63
CA ARG A 157 4.18 -3.58 -20.82
C ARG A 157 3.20 -3.15 -19.73
N PRO A 158 2.09 -2.47 -20.08
CA PRO A 158 1.17 -1.92 -19.09
C PRO A 158 0.72 -2.92 -18.02
N GLY A 159 1.12 -2.65 -16.78
CA GLY A 159 0.78 -3.47 -15.61
C GLY A 159 1.50 -4.82 -15.48
N GLN A 160 2.60 -5.06 -16.21
CA GLN A 160 3.49 -6.22 -16.02
C GLN A 160 4.84 -5.72 -15.51
N VAL A 161 5.35 -6.29 -14.41
CA VAL A 161 6.68 -5.98 -13.85
C VAL A 161 7.53 -7.24 -14.00
N GLN A 162 8.73 -7.11 -14.55
CA GLN A 162 9.73 -8.18 -14.65
C GLN A 162 11.00 -7.80 -13.88
N SER A 163 11.50 -8.72 -13.04
CA SER A 163 12.80 -8.63 -12.37
C SER A 163 13.86 -9.38 -13.19
N PHE A 164 15.08 -8.83 -13.20
CA PHE A 164 16.26 -9.39 -13.85
C PHE A 164 17.41 -9.44 -12.83
N LEU A 165 17.76 -10.65 -12.38
CA LEU A 165 18.77 -10.87 -11.34
C LEU A 165 20.18 -10.96 -11.94
N LEU A 166 21.16 -10.37 -11.27
CA LEU A 166 22.59 -10.49 -11.65
C LEU A 166 23.16 -11.88 -11.34
N SER A 167 22.72 -12.48 -10.23
CA SER A 167 23.13 -13.81 -9.76
C SER A 167 22.00 -14.82 -9.96
N GLY A 168 22.34 -16.06 -10.27
CA GLY A 168 21.36 -17.15 -10.34
C GLY A 168 20.81 -17.56 -8.97
N SER A 169 19.65 -18.21 -9.00
CA SER A 169 19.06 -19.02 -7.94
C SER A 169 18.43 -20.28 -8.53
N GLU A 170 18.12 -21.29 -7.70
CA GLU A 170 17.44 -22.53 -8.11
C GLU A 170 16.30 -22.36 -9.13
N ASN A 171 15.51 -21.28 -9.00
CA ASN A 171 14.31 -21.02 -9.80
C ASN A 171 14.42 -19.80 -10.75
N GLN A 172 15.49 -19.00 -10.67
CA GLN A 172 15.72 -17.87 -11.58
C GLN A 172 17.19 -17.78 -11.99
N GLN A 173 17.49 -18.05 -13.25
CA GLN A 173 18.85 -17.88 -13.78
C GLN A 173 19.27 -16.40 -13.77
N SER A 174 20.58 -16.16 -13.62
CA SER A 174 21.18 -14.85 -13.92
C SER A 174 20.85 -14.45 -15.36
N PHE A 175 20.56 -13.17 -15.62
CA PHE A 175 20.36 -12.71 -17.00
C PHE A 175 21.60 -12.90 -17.89
N LEU A 176 22.77 -13.17 -17.30
CA LEU A 176 23.99 -13.54 -18.04
C LEU A 176 23.84 -14.87 -18.80
N SER A 177 22.97 -15.79 -18.38
CA SER A 177 22.71 -17.05 -19.11
C SER A 177 22.00 -16.84 -20.45
N GLY A 178 21.48 -15.64 -20.71
CA GLY A 178 20.88 -15.27 -22.00
C GLY A 178 21.88 -15.01 -23.12
N PHE A 179 23.18 -14.93 -22.83
CA PHE A 179 24.24 -14.74 -23.83
C PHE A 179 24.88 -16.08 -24.22
N SER A 180 25.33 -16.19 -25.47
CA SER A 180 26.06 -17.38 -25.94
C SER A 180 27.47 -17.45 -25.36
N LYS A 181 28.02 -18.67 -25.23
CA LYS A 181 29.37 -18.94 -24.68
C LYS A 181 30.42 -17.98 -25.24
N ASN A 182 30.53 -17.93 -26.57
CA ASN A 182 31.48 -17.08 -27.30
C ASN A 182 31.39 -15.58 -26.95
N ILE A 183 30.21 -15.07 -26.60
CA ILE A 183 30.00 -13.68 -26.20
C ILE A 183 30.43 -13.46 -24.75
N LEU A 184 30.14 -14.41 -23.86
CA LEU A 184 30.58 -14.37 -22.47
C LEU A 184 32.11 -14.46 -22.37
N GLU A 185 32.73 -15.43 -23.05
CA GLU A 185 34.18 -15.61 -23.14
C GLU A 185 34.88 -14.34 -23.63
N ALA A 186 34.37 -13.74 -24.72
CA ALA A 186 34.92 -12.51 -25.28
C ALA A 186 34.66 -11.25 -24.43
N SER A 187 33.62 -11.24 -23.59
CA SER A 187 33.28 -10.10 -22.72
C SER A 187 34.03 -10.12 -21.39
N PHE A 188 34.24 -11.31 -20.81
CA PHE A 188 34.94 -11.47 -19.53
C PHE A 188 36.44 -11.81 -19.69
N ASN A 189 36.89 -12.18 -20.89
CA ASN A 189 38.27 -12.60 -21.17
C ASN A 189 38.71 -13.77 -20.26
N ALA A 190 37.87 -14.79 -20.18
CA ALA A 190 38.06 -16.01 -19.40
C ALA A 190 37.36 -17.20 -20.09
N ASP A 191 37.78 -18.42 -19.79
CA ASP A 191 37.16 -19.64 -20.31
C ASP A 191 35.72 -19.77 -19.80
N TYR A 192 34.81 -20.29 -20.62
CA TYR A 192 33.40 -20.40 -20.24
C TYR A 192 33.18 -21.21 -18.96
N GLU A 193 33.93 -22.28 -18.74
CA GLU A 193 33.85 -23.12 -17.53
C GLU A 193 34.29 -22.39 -16.24
N GLU A 194 35.01 -21.26 -16.34
CA GLU A 194 35.24 -20.35 -15.21
C GLU A 194 34.08 -19.36 -15.05
N ILE A 195 33.61 -18.76 -16.14
CA ILE A 195 32.49 -17.81 -16.13
C ILE A 195 31.21 -18.47 -15.59
N GLU A 196 30.91 -19.69 -16.06
CA GLU A 196 29.77 -20.50 -15.62
C GLU A 196 29.89 -20.77 -14.12
N ARG A 197 31.00 -21.37 -13.67
CA ARG A 197 31.28 -21.70 -12.27
C ARG A 197 31.19 -20.50 -11.30
N VAL A 198 31.59 -19.30 -11.74
CA VAL A 198 31.78 -18.12 -10.86
C VAL A 198 30.62 -17.14 -10.91
N LEU A 199 29.92 -17.01 -12.05
CA LEU A 199 28.90 -15.96 -12.26
C LEU A 199 27.49 -16.51 -12.61
N ILE A 200 27.36 -17.79 -12.95
CA ILE A 200 26.09 -18.38 -13.44
C ILE A 200 25.63 -19.55 -12.55
N GLU A 201 26.53 -20.45 -12.17
CA GLU A 201 26.28 -21.58 -11.27
C GLU A 201 26.14 -21.16 -9.81
N GLU A 202 25.29 -21.88 -9.08
CA GLU A 202 25.11 -21.69 -7.65
C GLU A 202 26.16 -22.46 -6.84
N HIS A 203 26.94 -21.77 -6.01
CA HIS A 203 27.94 -22.37 -5.12
C HIS A 203 27.29 -23.16 -3.97
N GLN A 204 26.99 -24.45 -4.21
CA GLN A 204 26.56 -25.39 -3.17
C GLN A 204 27.65 -25.59 -2.09
N LYS A 205 27.49 -24.93 -0.94
CA LYS A 205 28.28 -25.20 0.27
C LYS A 205 27.47 -25.95 1.33
N GLU A 206 27.18 -27.24 1.09
CA GLU A 206 27.28 -28.24 2.16
C GLU A 206 27.33 -29.72 1.67
N SER A 207 28.36 -30.43 2.15
CA SER A 207 28.39 -31.85 2.55
C SER A 207 27.77 -32.93 1.65
N GLN A 208 28.61 -33.86 1.16
CA GLN A 208 28.33 -35.01 0.30
C GLN A 208 27.45 -36.15 0.92
N HIS A 209 26.41 -35.87 1.71
CA HIS A 209 25.76 -36.90 2.55
C HIS A 209 24.21 -37.02 2.50
N ARG A 210 23.56 -36.61 1.40
CA ARG A 210 22.10 -36.83 1.21
C ARG A 210 21.72 -37.40 -0.16
N ARG A 211 22.30 -38.56 -0.53
CA ARG A 211 21.90 -39.29 -1.76
C ARG A 211 20.59 -40.09 -1.61
N ASP A 212 20.25 -40.52 -0.39
CA ASP A 212 19.17 -41.52 -0.13
C ASP A 212 17.86 -40.95 0.47
N LEU A 213 17.53 -39.67 0.23
CA LEU A 213 16.24 -39.07 0.67
C LEU A 213 15.44 -38.41 -0.47
N ARG A 214 15.78 -38.72 -1.73
CA ARG A 214 14.97 -38.38 -2.90
C ARG A 214 13.74 -39.31 -2.97
N ASP A 215 12.66 -38.96 -2.27
CA ASP A 215 11.27 -39.24 -2.68
C ASP A 215 10.15 -38.76 -1.70
N ARG A 216 10.45 -38.09 -0.59
CA ARG A 216 9.41 -37.64 0.38
C ARG A 216 9.34 -36.14 0.72
N ARG A 217 9.99 -35.26 -0.04
CA ARG A 217 9.67 -33.81 -0.08
C ARG A 217 9.77 -33.29 -1.51
N ARG A 218 8.61 -33.16 -2.16
CA ARG A 218 8.43 -32.47 -3.45
C ARG A 218 7.36 -31.35 -3.39
N GLN A 219 6.96 -31.01 -2.17
CA GLN A 219 6.20 -29.83 -1.76
C GLN A 219 6.87 -29.30 -0.49
N GLU A 220 6.66 -28.01 -0.15
CA GLU A 220 7.15 -27.32 1.05
C GLU A 220 8.67 -26.99 1.13
N SER A 221 9.44 -27.12 0.05
CA SER A 221 10.76 -26.45 -0.04
C SER A 221 11.20 -26.30 -1.50
N GLN A 222 11.09 -25.06 -2.00
CA GLN A 222 11.61 -24.53 -3.26
C GLN A 222 11.90 -23.04 -3.00
N GLU A 223 12.67 -22.37 -3.86
CA GLU A 223 13.00 -20.93 -3.78
C GLU A 223 14.11 -20.54 -2.78
N ALA A 224 15.28 -21.16 -2.90
CA ALA A 224 16.49 -20.54 -2.35
C ALA A 224 16.84 -19.19 -3.04
N ASN A 225 17.62 -18.37 -2.33
CA ASN A 225 18.52 -17.33 -2.86
C ASN A 225 18.02 -15.99 -3.45
N VAL A 226 16.73 -15.63 -3.49
CA VAL A 226 16.37 -14.20 -3.79
C VAL A 226 16.53 -13.30 -2.55
N ILE A 227 16.23 -13.85 -1.37
CA ILE A 227 16.51 -13.24 -0.05
C ILE A 227 17.48 -14.17 0.68
N VAL A 228 18.72 -13.70 0.87
CA VAL A 228 19.78 -14.46 1.57
C VAL A 228 20.02 -13.91 2.97
N LYS A 229 20.53 -14.75 3.87
CA LYS A 229 20.95 -14.38 5.21
C LYS A 229 22.42 -13.94 5.24
N VAL A 230 22.74 -12.93 6.04
CA VAL A 230 24.05 -12.26 6.10
C VAL A 230 24.70 -12.51 7.48
N SER A 231 26.04 -12.55 7.58
CA SER A 231 26.75 -12.85 8.84
C SER A 231 26.89 -11.63 9.75
N ARG A 232 27.03 -11.85 11.08
CA ARG A 232 27.13 -10.76 12.08
C ARG A 232 28.29 -9.79 11.83
N GLU A 233 29.44 -10.30 11.40
CA GLU A 233 30.65 -9.51 11.08
C GLU A 233 30.44 -8.57 9.87
N GLN A 234 29.42 -8.83 9.05
CA GLN A 234 29.00 -7.97 7.94
C GLN A 234 27.90 -6.96 8.35
N ILE A 235 27.51 -6.95 9.65
CA ILE A 235 26.22 -6.43 10.13
C ILE A 235 26.29 -5.48 11.31
N GLU A 236 27.45 -5.27 11.96
CA GLU A 236 27.59 -4.49 13.22
C GLU A 236 27.20 -2.98 13.15
N GLU A 237 26.59 -2.53 12.04
CA GLU A 237 26.08 -1.19 11.81
C GLU A 237 24.52 -1.13 11.83
N LEU A 238 23.92 -1.10 13.05
CA LEU A 238 22.61 -0.47 13.44
C LEU A 238 21.26 -1.28 13.40
N ASN A 239 20.18 -0.76 14.05
CA ASN A 239 18.91 -1.42 14.56
C ASN A 239 17.71 -0.38 14.73
N HIS A 240 16.38 -0.53 15.07
CA HIS A 240 15.28 -1.48 15.55
C HIS A 240 13.86 -0.86 15.20
N LEU A 241 12.59 -1.39 15.32
CA LEU A 241 11.88 -2.65 15.76
C LEU A 241 10.38 -2.81 15.22
N THR A 242 9.90 -4.05 14.98
CA THR A 242 8.84 -4.58 14.02
C THR A 242 7.31 -4.28 14.14
N TRP A 243 6.58 -4.13 12.99
CA TRP A 243 5.07 -4.06 12.90
C TRP A 243 4.40 -4.64 11.59
N LYS A 244 3.05 -4.53 11.43
CA LYS A 244 2.19 -5.09 10.31
C LYS A 244 1.28 -4.04 9.62
N THR A 245 0.75 -4.30 8.40
CA THR A 245 -0.13 -3.37 7.61
C THR A 245 -1.23 -4.04 6.75
N ALA A 246 -2.11 -3.23 6.13
CA ALA A 246 -3.13 -3.58 5.11
C ALA A 246 -3.35 -2.42 4.11
N ASN A 247 -4.04 -2.64 2.98
CA ASN A 247 -4.12 -1.69 1.84
C ASN A 247 -5.57 -1.34 1.40
N LEU A 248 -5.75 -0.17 0.77
CA LEU A 248 -7.03 0.38 0.28
C LEU A 248 -6.79 1.22 -0.99
N SER A 249 -7.71 1.20 -1.97
CA SER A 249 -7.68 2.08 -3.15
C SER A 249 -8.89 3.02 -3.17
N ILE A 250 -8.68 4.29 -3.50
CA ILE A 250 -9.70 5.36 -3.47
C ILE A 250 -9.62 6.13 -4.81
N PRO A 251 -10.66 6.13 -5.66
CA PRO A 251 -10.63 6.89 -6.91
C PRO A 251 -10.84 8.38 -6.67
N THR A 252 -10.45 9.19 -7.66
CA THR A 252 -10.71 10.63 -7.71
C THR A 252 -12.21 10.94 -7.52
N SER A 253 -12.52 12.05 -6.86
CA SER A 253 -13.88 12.55 -6.60
C SER A 253 -14.81 11.66 -5.77
N HIS A 254 -14.33 10.56 -5.17
CA HIS A 254 -15.13 9.71 -4.29
C HIS A 254 -15.02 10.18 -2.82
N PRO A 255 -16.13 10.53 -2.13
CA PRO A 255 -16.11 10.84 -0.71
C PRO A 255 -15.69 9.64 0.13
N VAL A 256 -14.75 9.85 1.06
CA VAL A 256 -14.19 8.82 1.94
C VAL A 256 -14.07 9.33 3.37
N ALA A 257 -14.33 8.46 4.33
CA ALA A 257 -14.12 8.72 5.75
C ALA A 257 -13.46 7.50 6.41
N VAL A 258 -12.42 7.73 7.19
CA VAL A 258 -11.70 6.69 7.95
C VAL A 258 -11.95 6.91 9.42
N SER A 259 -12.47 5.90 10.11
CA SER A 259 -12.61 5.88 11.56
C SER A 259 -11.61 4.87 12.13
N ALA A 260 -10.84 5.28 13.13
CA ALA A 260 -9.78 4.47 13.73
C ALA A 260 -10.19 4.01 15.14
N SER A 261 -10.24 2.69 15.36
CA SER A 261 -10.52 2.09 16.68
C SER A 261 -9.29 1.98 17.59
N SER A 262 -8.12 2.32 17.06
CA SER A 262 -6.82 2.39 17.75
C SER A 262 -5.90 3.32 16.94
N ASN A 263 -4.67 3.58 17.41
CA ASN A 263 -3.71 4.38 16.65
C ASN A 263 -3.43 3.75 15.27
N LEU A 264 -3.76 4.49 14.21
CA LEU A 264 -3.72 4.03 12.82
C LEU A 264 -2.69 4.84 12.03
N TYR A 265 -1.85 4.15 11.25
CA TYR A 265 -0.91 4.75 10.32
C TYR A 265 -1.19 4.20 8.92
N LEU A 266 -1.27 5.08 7.92
CA LEU A 266 -1.56 4.76 6.52
C LEU A 266 -0.55 5.46 5.62
N VAL A 267 -0.08 4.74 4.59
CA VAL A 267 0.66 5.30 3.46
C VAL A 267 -0.26 5.21 2.24
N GLY A 268 -0.30 6.25 1.42
CA GLY A 268 -1.14 6.30 0.23
C GLY A 268 -0.47 7.04 -0.92
N PHE A 269 -0.37 6.40 -2.07
CA PHE A 269 0.20 7.00 -3.28
C PHE A 269 -0.88 7.75 -4.07
N GLY A 270 -0.72 9.06 -4.24
CA GLY A 270 -1.58 9.88 -5.09
C GLY A 270 -1.24 9.70 -6.56
N ILE A 271 -2.10 9.02 -7.32
CA ILE A 271 -1.99 8.91 -8.79
C ILE A 271 -2.69 10.10 -9.44
N ASN A 272 -2.08 10.69 -10.48
CA ASN A 272 -2.52 11.95 -11.09
C ASN A 272 -2.69 13.09 -10.06
N ALA A 273 -1.69 13.25 -9.18
CA ALA A 273 -1.74 14.18 -8.04
C ALA A 273 -1.43 15.66 -8.40
N GLU A 274 -1.10 15.98 -9.65
CA GLU A 274 -0.84 17.37 -10.06
C GLU A 274 -2.09 18.23 -9.86
N ASN A 275 -1.94 19.36 -9.17
CA ASN A 275 -3.04 20.28 -8.80
C ASN A 275 -4.20 19.62 -8.00
N ASN A 276 -3.99 18.44 -7.41
CA ASN A 276 -5.02 17.74 -6.63
C ASN A 276 -5.40 18.50 -5.36
N GLN A 277 -6.64 18.99 -5.29
CA GLN A 277 -7.21 19.63 -4.10
C GLN A 277 -8.00 18.64 -3.23
N ARG A 278 -7.84 18.70 -1.91
CA ARG A 278 -8.61 17.90 -0.95
C ARG A 278 -9.79 18.70 -0.41
N ASN A 279 -10.95 18.53 -1.03
CA ASN A 279 -12.19 19.18 -0.61
C ASN A 279 -12.81 18.46 0.59
N PHE A 280 -12.95 19.13 1.73
CA PHE A 280 -13.63 18.58 2.90
C PHE A 280 -15.13 18.87 2.87
N LEU A 281 -15.94 17.95 3.39
CA LEU A 281 -17.41 18.04 3.41
C LEU A 281 -17.98 18.35 4.81
N ALA A 282 -17.12 18.34 5.83
CA ALA A 282 -17.46 18.59 7.23
C ALA A 282 -16.21 19.09 7.98
N GLY A 283 -16.41 19.80 9.09
CA GLY A 283 -15.36 20.56 9.78
C GLY A 283 -15.62 22.06 9.72
N GLU A 284 -14.82 22.83 10.45
CA GLU A 284 -14.90 24.30 10.51
C GLU A 284 -14.04 24.97 9.42
N GLU A 285 -12.92 24.33 9.05
CA GLU A 285 -12.01 24.73 7.95
C GLU A 285 -12.21 23.85 6.70
N ASP A 286 -11.83 24.36 5.52
CA ASP A 286 -11.87 23.72 4.18
C ASP A 286 -13.17 23.00 3.76
N ASN A 287 -14.25 23.20 4.52
CA ASN A 287 -15.56 22.64 4.28
C ASN A 287 -16.23 23.33 3.08
N VAL A 288 -16.19 22.71 1.90
CA VAL A 288 -16.71 23.33 0.66
C VAL A 288 -18.22 23.58 0.71
N ILE A 289 -18.97 22.83 1.53
CA ILE A 289 -20.42 23.05 1.71
C ILE A 289 -20.65 24.38 2.43
N SER A 290 -19.76 24.78 3.34
CA SER A 290 -19.84 26.09 4.01
C SER A 290 -19.68 27.27 3.05
N GLN A 291 -18.91 27.10 1.96
CA GLN A 291 -18.63 28.13 0.96
C GLN A 291 -19.79 28.36 -0.03
N ILE A 292 -20.76 27.44 -0.13
CA ILE A 292 -21.90 27.57 -1.05
C ILE A 292 -22.74 28.81 -0.68
N HIS A 293 -23.03 29.64 -1.69
CA HIS A 293 -23.79 30.89 -1.50
C HIS A 293 -25.20 30.62 -0.93
N ARG A 294 -25.70 31.54 -0.10
CA ARG A 294 -26.95 31.39 0.66
C ARG A 294 -28.14 30.94 -0.21
N SER A 295 -28.38 31.63 -1.33
CA SER A 295 -29.48 31.33 -2.25
C SER A 295 -29.33 29.97 -2.96
N VAL A 296 -28.11 29.44 -3.07
CA VAL A 296 -27.85 28.11 -3.64
C VAL A 296 -28.07 27.04 -2.57
N LYS A 297 -27.68 27.28 -1.30
CA LYS A 297 -28.02 26.40 -0.17
C LYS A 297 -29.54 26.25 0.00
N GLU A 298 -30.30 27.33 -0.14
CA GLU A 298 -31.77 27.35 -0.08
C GLU A 298 -32.47 26.61 -1.24
N LEU A 299 -31.73 26.20 -2.28
CA LEU A 299 -32.22 25.36 -3.39
C LEU A 299 -31.64 23.94 -3.36
N ALA A 300 -30.42 23.75 -2.86
CA ALA A 300 -29.71 22.47 -2.83
C ALA A 300 -30.04 21.59 -1.61
N PHE A 301 -30.54 22.18 -0.51
CA PHE A 301 -30.84 21.48 0.73
C PHE A 301 -32.31 21.68 1.17
N PRO A 302 -32.93 20.69 1.85
CA PRO A 302 -34.33 20.78 2.28
C PRO A 302 -34.57 21.71 3.50
N GLY A 303 -33.51 22.25 4.10
CA GLY A 303 -33.59 23.24 5.18
C GLY A 303 -33.11 24.61 4.69
N SER A 304 -33.53 25.68 5.37
CA SER A 304 -33.08 27.03 5.02
C SER A 304 -31.56 27.17 5.19
N ALA A 305 -30.91 28.08 4.45
CA ALA A 305 -29.46 28.28 4.58
C ALA A 305 -29.03 28.60 6.02
N GLN A 306 -29.89 29.28 6.80
CA GLN A 306 -29.63 29.54 8.23
C GLN A 306 -29.63 28.27 9.08
N GLN A 307 -30.46 27.27 8.74
CA GLN A 307 -30.44 25.95 9.37
C GLN A 307 -29.21 25.14 8.94
N VAL A 308 -28.85 25.18 7.64
CA VAL A 308 -27.65 24.53 7.09
C VAL A 308 -26.38 25.10 7.72
N ASP A 309 -26.20 26.43 7.70
CA ASP A 309 -25.03 27.11 8.28
C ASP A 309 -24.92 26.89 9.79
N ARG A 310 -26.04 26.77 10.51
CA ARG A 310 -26.04 26.38 11.93
C ARG A 310 -25.58 24.94 12.11
N LEU A 311 -26.08 24.00 11.29
CA LEU A 311 -25.73 22.59 11.38
C LEU A 311 -24.25 22.34 11.05
N LEU A 312 -23.72 22.97 10.01
CA LEU A 312 -22.30 22.86 9.65
C LEU A 312 -21.38 23.34 10.79
N LYS A 313 -21.77 24.42 11.48
CA LYS A 313 -21.03 25.01 12.61
C LYS A 313 -21.10 24.20 13.92
N ASN A 314 -21.84 23.10 13.98
CA ASN A 314 -21.88 22.22 15.16
C ASN A 314 -20.56 21.43 15.33
N GLN A 315 -19.86 21.11 14.24
CA GLN A 315 -18.53 20.50 14.31
C GLN A 315 -17.47 21.60 14.48
N LYS A 316 -16.62 21.45 15.51
CA LYS A 316 -15.55 22.39 15.89
C LYS A 316 -14.14 21.86 15.65
N GLN A 317 -14.03 20.63 15.14
CA GLN A 317 -12.78 20.01 14.76
C GLN A 317 -12.69 19.93 13.23
N SER A 318 -11.55 20.32 12.67
CA SER A 318 -11.27 20.25 11.23
C SER A 318 -10.37 19.05 10.93
N TYR A 319 -10.55 18.45 9.75
CA TYR A 319 -9.79 17.31 9.20
C TYR A 319 -9.93 15.98 9.97
N PHE A 320 -9.78 15.99 11.29
CA PHE A 320 -9.97 14.87 12.21
C PHE A 320 -10.90 15.29 13.35
N ALA A 321 -11.83 14.42 13.72
CA ALA A 321 -12.79 14.67 14.80
C ALA A 321 -12.97 13.43 15.68
N ASN A 322 -13.48 13.60 16.90
CA ASN A 322 -13.79 12.46 17.77
C ASN A 322 -14.90 11.60 17.14
N ALA A 323 -14.60 10.32 16.90
CA ALA A 323 -15.53 9.34 16.32
C ALA A 323 -16.43 8.66 17.36
N GLN A 324 -16.27 8.96 18.66
CA GLN A 324 -17.18 8.49 19.70
C GLN A 324 -18.59 9.07 19.48
N PRO A 325 -19.65 8.25 19.55
CA PRO A 325 -21.02 8.77 19.54
C PRO A 325 -21.23 9.73 20.71
N GLN A 326 -21.78 10.91 20.44
CA GLN A 326 -22.29 11.78 21.50
C GLN A 326 -23.40 11.02 22.23
N GLN A 327 -23.17 10.70 23.51
CA GLN A 327 -24.26 10.35 24.41
C GLN A 327 -25.18 11.57 24.48
N ARG A 328 -26.48 11.38 24.19
CA ARG A 328 -27.47 12.41 24.49
C ARG A 328 -27.60 12.49 26.00
N GLU A 329 -27.43 13.68 26.56
CA GLU A 329 -27.77 13.97 27.95
C GLU A 329 -29.30 14.03 28.10
N GLU A 330 -29.95 12.86 28.18
CA GLU A 330 -31.39 12.77 28.36
C GLU A 330 -31.77 13.02 29.83
N GLU A 331 -32.40 14.18 30.07
CA GLU A 331 -33.22 14.54 31.24
C GLU A 331 -32.60 14.57 32.66
N SER A 332 -31.35 15.05 32.83
CA SER A 332 -30.82 15.40 34.17
C SER A 332 -31.53 16.58 34.87
N GLN A 333 -32.40 17.32 34.17
CA GLN A 333 -33.15 18.47 34.69
C GLN A 333 -34.64 18.22 34.99
N ARG A 334 -35.11 16.95 35.01
CA ARG A 334 -36.51 16.62 35.36
C ARG A 334 -36.67 15.75 36.63
N LYS A 335 -36.18 16.26 37.77
CA LYS A 335 -36.81 16.18 39.11
C LYS A 335 -35.90 16.75 40.22
N ARG A 336 -35.84 18.09 40.33
CA ARG A 336 -35.58 18.76 41.61
C ARG A 336 -36.88 19.39 42.10
N GLY A 337 -37.51 18.72 43.07
CA GLY A 337 -38.73 19.20 43.72
C GLY A 337 -39.44 18.13 44.52
N HIS A 338 -39.39 18.26 45.86
CA HIS A 338 -40.32 17.66 46.84
C HIS A 338 -40.34 16.12 47.02
N ILE A 339 -40.33 15.50 48.22
CA ILE A 339 -39.99 15.95 49.60
C ILE A 339 -39.43 14.73 50.40
N SER A 340 -38.72 15.01 51.50
CA SER A 340 -38.65 14.24 52.78
C SER A 340 -38.39 12.72 52.81
N SER A 341 -37.34 12.40 53.59
CA SER A 341 -37.10 11.15 54.34
C SER A 341 -38.34 10.56 55.05
N ILE A 342 -38.39 9.22 55.20
CA ILE A 342 -38.32 8.48 56.49
C ILE A 342 -38.55 6.98 56.24
N LEU A 343 -37.55 6.13 56.54
CA LEU A 343 -37.64 4.88 57.32
C LEU A 343 -36.35 4.05 57.21
N GLU A 344 -35.74 3.74 58.36
CA GLU A 344 -34.97 2.51 58.55
C GLU A 344 -35.95 1.36 58.86
N GLY A 345 -35.62 0.12 58.52
CA GLY A 345 -36.44 -1.02 58.96
C GLY A 345 -36.22 -2.33 58.20
N PHE A 346 -35.38 -3.20 58.80
CA PHE A 346 -35.08 -4.60 58.44
C PHE A 346 -34.20 -4.83 57.20
#